data_AF-A0A811N8L4-F1
#
_entry.id   AF-A0A811N8L4-F1
#
_cell.length_a   1.000
_cell.length_b   1.000
_cell.length_c   1.000
_cell.angle_alpha   90.00
_cell.angle_beta   90.00
_cell.angle_gamma   90.00
#
_symmetry.space_group_name_H-M   'P 1'
#
loop_
_entity.id
_entity.type
_entity.pdbx_description
1 polymer ?
#
loop_
_entity_poly.entity_id
_entity_poly.type
_entity_poly.pdbx_seq_one_letter_code
_entity_poly.pdbx_strand_id
1 'polypeptide(L)'
;MSIACCLPVVECVYCLACARWVWQCCLHSGGYDSETWGVATAEEFEPVPRLCRIILSVYEDDLENPQWAPPGGYGMEPRWVVHRRTYEDTHGHAPTYLLYVDHQHSDVVLAVRGMDMMKESDYAVLLDNKLGQRRFDGGYVHNGLLKAAEWVFDAECDVLKDLLERNPGYTLTFAGHSLGSGVVSMLALLAVRNRELLGGVDRKRIRCFAMAPARCMSLNLAVRYADVINAVILQDDFLPRTDIPLEDIFKSLFCLPCLLCGRCLIDTCIPESVMLRDPRRLYAPGRLYHIVDRKPFRCGRYPPLVRTAVPVDGRFERIVLSCNATSDHAIIWIERETQRALDLLLESEKTMQAPEVQRMGDEITATRDHDEEQQEALRRAITLGVADVKMPSAYGTFDENPTSEAAEAPLLSDSGRRRAVWEEWIARIFEKDESGQIVPRR
;
A
#
# COMPACT_ATOMS: atom_id res chain seq x y z
N MET A 1 51.94 -3.00 -16.09
CA MET A 1 51.25 -1.94 -15.32
C MET A 1 50.59 -2.60 -14.14
N SER A 2 50.97 -2.20 -12.92
CA SER A 2 50.66 -2.94 -11.70
C SER A 2 49.19 -2.77 -11.30
N ILE A 3 48.52 -3.88 -11.00
CA ILE A 3 47.14 -3.96 -10.49
C ILE A 3 46.95 -3.04 -9.27
N ALA A 4 48.02 -2.79 -8.50
CA ALA A 4 48.05 -1.90 -7.35
C ALA A 4 47.83 -0.40 -7.67
N CYS A 5 48.08 0.07 -8.90
CA CYS A 5 47.82 1.46 -9.29
C CYS A 5 46.37 1.68 -9.79
N CYS A 6 45.67 0.60 -10.16
CA CYS A 6 44.30 0.68 -10.65
C CYS A 6 43.26 0.68 -9.52
N LEU A 7 43.55 0.00 -8.40
CA LEU A 7 42.72 -0.03 -7.19
C LEU A 7 42.29 1.36 -6.67
N PRO A 8 43.20 2.32 -6.42
CA PRO A 8 42.82 3.64 -5.91
C PRO A 8 42.01 4.48 -6.93
N VAL A 9 42.18 4.23 -8.23
CA VAL A 9 41.40 4.93 -9.27
C VAL A 9 39.98 4.37 -9.32
N VAL A 10 39.81 3.05 -9.24
CA VAL A 10 38.50 2.39 -9.21
C VAL A 10 37.71 2.80 -7.95
N GLU A 11 38.38 2.86 -6.80
CA GLU A 11 37.77 3.36 -5.55
C GLU A 11 37.35 4.83 -5.65
N CYS A 12 38.18 5.70 -6.21
CA CYS A 12 37.81 7.10 -6.44
C CYS A 12 36.62 7.26 -7.39
N VAL A 13 36.57 6.50 -8.49
CA VAL A 13 35.44 6.52 -9.42
C VAL A 13 34.17 6.02 -8.74
N TYR A 14 34.26 4.96 -7.94
CA TYR A 14 33.15 4.42 -7.17
C TYR A 14 32.61 5.44 -6.14
N CYS A 15 33.49 6.06 -5.36
CA CYS A 15 33.12 7.09 -4.39
C CYS A 15 32.49 8.32 -5.07
N LEU A 16 33.03 8.77 -6.20
CA LEU A 16 32.45 9.87 -6.97
C LEU A 16 31.08 9.51 -7.57
N ALA A 17 30.91 8.28 -8.05
CA ALA A 17 29.62 7.79 -8.52
C ALA A 17 28.58 7.76 -7.39
N CYS A 18 28.94 7.23 -6.22
CA CYS A 18 28.08 7.23 -5.03
C CYS A 18 27.75 8.64 -4.58
N ALA A 19 28.73 9.55 -4.51
CA ALA A 19 28.51 10.95 -4.15
C ALA A 19 27.57 11.66 -5.14
N ARG A 20 27.75 11.42 -6.45
CA ARG A 20 26.86 11.95 -7.50
C ARG A 20 25.45 11.36 -7.38
N TRP A 21 25.32 10.07 -7.12
CA TRP A 21 24.02 9.41 -6.96
C TRP A 21 23.28 9.92 -5.73
N VAL A 22 23.95 10.01 -4.57
CA VAL A 22 23.38 10.62 -3.35
C VAL A 22 22.97 12.07 -3.62
N TRP A 23 23.83 12.86 -4.27
CA TRP A 23 23.49 14.23 -4.66
C TRP A 23 22.23 14.28 -5.54
N GLN A 24 22.10 13.38 -6.51
CA GLN A 24 20.89 13.28 -7.33
C GLN A 24 19.66 12.90 -6.52
N CYS A 25 19.76 11.99 -5.55
CA CYS A 25 18.65 11.62 -4.65
C CYS A 25 18.25 12.77 -3.71
N CYS A 26 19.18 13.64 -3.31
CA CYS A 26 18.90 14.83 -2.52
C CYS A 26 18.28 15.97 -3.34
N LEU A 27 18.60 16.06 -4.64
CA LEU A 27 18.02 17.04 -5.54
C LEU A 27 16.68 16.60 -6.13
N HIS A 28 16.40 15.29 -6.11
CA HIS A 28 15.12 14.74 -6.54
C HIS A 28 14.07 14.98 -5.46
N SER A 29 12.86 15.33 -5.87
CA SER A 29 11.68 15.43 -5.02
C SER A 29 10.60 14.57 -5.63
N GLY A 30 9.76 13.97 -4.80
CA GLY A 30 8.67 13.11 -5.27
C GLY A 30 7.75 13.80 -6.26
N GLY A 31 7.63 15.13 -6.21
CA GLY A 31 6.85 15.92 -7.15
C GLY A 31 7.27 15.78 -8.62
N TYR A 32 8.52 15.36 -8.90
CA TYR A 32 8.99 15.06 -10.26
C TYR A 32 8.46 13.72 -10.78
N ASP A 33 8.28 12.72 -9.91
CA ASP A 33 7.84 11.39 -10.33
C ASP A 33 6.40 11.39 -10.84
N SER A 34 5.60 12.33 -10.35
CA SER A 34 4.20 12.50 -10.74
C SER A 34 3.97 13.74 -11.61
N GLU A 35 5.01 14.38 -12.16
CA GLU A 35 4.85 15.68 -12.83
C GLU A 35 3.91 15.61 -14.04
N THR A 36 3.90 14.47 -14.73
CA THR A 36 3.10 14.20 -15.93
C THR A 36 1.74 13.57 -15.64
N TRP A 37 1.41 13.31 -14.38
CA TRP A 37 0.15 12.66 -13.98
C TRP A 37 -1.03 13.63 -14.05
N GLY A 38 -2.23 13.08 -14.19
CA GLY A 38 -3.47 13.84 -14.11
C GLY A 38 -3.69 14.46 -12.74
N VAL A 39 -4.56 15.47 -12.67
CA VAL A 39 -4.99 16.06 -11.39
C VAL A 39 -6.26 15.34 -10.93
N ALA A 40 -6.33 15.03 -9.64
CA ALA A 40 -7.48 14.32 -9.10
C ALA A 40 -8.73 15.21 -9.00
N THR A 41 -9.92 14.66 -9.15
CA THR A 41 -11.21 15.34 -8.90
C THR A 41 -11.54 15.38 -7.40
N ALA A 42 -12.43 16.28 -6.97
CA ALA A 42 -12.81 16.30 -5.55
C ALA A 42 -13.58 15.04 -5.15
N GLU A 43 -14.43 14.53 -6.05
CA GLU A 43 -15.28 13.37 -5.82
C GLU A 43 -14.46 12.08 -5.58
N GLU A 44 -13.48 11.81 -6.43
CA GLU A 44 -12.67 10.59 -6.29
C GLU A 44 -11.80 10.63 -5.02
N PHE A 45 -11.39 11.84 -4.62
CA PHE A 45 -10.49 12.03 -3.49
C PHE A 45 -11.22 12.24 -2.16
N GLU A 46 -12.53 12.53 -2.20
CA GLU A 46 -13.39 12.75 -1.02
C GLU A 46 -13.23 11.68 0.07
N PRO A 47 -13.16 10.38 -0.24
CA PRO A 47 -13.10 9.36 0.81
C PRO A 47 -11.78 9.40 1.60
N VAL A 48 -10.70 9.94 1.03
CA VAL A 48 -9.34 9.77 1.56
C VAL A 48 -9.16 10.39 2.95
N PRO A 49 -9.51 11.67 3.23
CA PRO A 49 -9.36 12.24 4.56
C PRO A 49 -10.22 11.53 5.61
N ARG A 50 -11.46 11.14 5.25
CA ARG A 50 -12.36 10.40 6.13
C ARG A 50 -11.76 9.05 6.52
N LEU A 51 -11.25 8.29 5.55
CA LEU A 51 -10.62 7.00 5.81
C LEU A 51 -9.33 7.15 6.62
N CYS A 52 -8.58 8.25 6.45
CA CYS A 52 -7.43 8.55 7.32
C CYS A 52 -7.86 8.73 8.78
N ARG A 53 -8.97 9.42 9.05
CA ARG A 53 -9.53 9.56 10.40
C ARG A 53 -10.01 8.22 10.98
N ILE A 54 -10.64 7.38 10.18
CA ILE A 54 -11.03 6.02 10.60
C ILE A 54 -9.78 5.19 10.94
N ILE A 55 -8.72 5.27 10.15
CA ILE A 55 -7.46 4.57 10.47
C ILE A 55 -6.82 5.13 11.75
N LEU A 56 -6.82 6.46 11.93
CA LEU A 56 -6.30 7.11 13.14
C LEU A 56 -7.06 6.66 14.40
N SER A 57 -8.37 6.45 14.32
CA SER A 57 -9.15 6.00 15.47
C SER A 57 -8.77 4.58 15.93
N VAL A 58 -8.24 3.73 15.05
CA VAL A 58 -7.70 2.40 15.41
C VAL A 58 -6.53 2.50 16.40
N TYR A 59 -5.84 3.63 16.44
CA TYR A 59 -4.75 3.88 17.38
C TYR A 59 -5.23 4.28 18.78
N GLU A 60 -6.47 4.74 18.96
CA GLU A 60 -7.01 5.15 20.27
C GLU A 60 -7.24 3.95 21.19
N ASP A 61 -6.96 4.09 22.48
CA ASP A 61 -7.31 3.05 23.46
C ASP A 61 -8.81 2.99 23.75
N ASP A 62 -9.48 4.14 23.75
CA ASP A 62 -10.90 4.31 24.00
C ASP A 62 -11.53 5.26 22.96
N LEU A 63 -12.47 4.74 22.17
CA LEU A 63 -13.15 5.50 21.11
C LEU A 63 -14.24 6.45 21.66
N GLU A 64 -14.75 6.20 22.86
CA GLU A 64 -15.75 7.07 23.51
C GLU A 64 -15.09 8.30 24.15
N ASN A 65 -13.82 8.17 24.55
CA ASN A 65 -13.02 9.25 25.13
C ASN A 65 -11.63 9.33 24.47
N PRO A 66 -11.55 9.77 23.21
CA PRO A 66 -10.31 9.78 22.44
C PRO A 66 -9.29 10.79 22.98
N GLN A 67 -8.01 10.42 22.99
CA GLN A 67 -6.92 11.25 23.51
C GLN A 67 -6.16 12.02 22.42
N TRP A 68 -6.14 11.49 21.19
CA TRP A 68 -5.29 11.94 20.09
C TRP A 68 -6.09 12.31 18.86
N ALA A 69 -7.36 12.64 19.04
CA ALA A 69 -8.24 13.07 17.97
C ALA A 69 -7.63 14.26 17.18
N PRO A 70 -7.65 14.20 15.83
CA PRO A 70 -7.20 15.32 15.01
C PRO A 70 -8.14 16.53 15.16
N PRO A 71 -7.75 17.72 14.69
CA PRO A 71 -8.65 18.88 14.65
C PRO A 71 -9.96 18.54 13.91
N GLY A 72 -11.11 18.71 14.57
CA GLY A 72 -12.41 18.30 14.03
C GLY A 72 -12.88 16.90 14.46
N GLY A 73 -12.06 16.17 15.22
CA GLY A 73 -12.39 14.83 15.70
C GLY A 73 -12.26 13.76 14.63
N TYR A 74 -12.65 12.52 14.95
CA TYR A 74 -12.64 11.42 13.99
C TYR A 74 -13.76 11.48 12.95
N GLY A 75 -14.81 12.26 13.22
CA GLY A 75 -16.01 12.28 12.38
C GLY A 75 -16.71 10.92 12.31
N MET A 76 -16.54 10.10 13.34
CA MET A 76 -17.12 8.77 13.46
C MET A 76 -18.15 8.75 14.58
N GLU A 77 -19.18 7.92 14.41
CA GLU A 77 -20.12 7.52 15.47
C GLU A 77 -19.62 6.21 16.12
N PRO A 78 -19.09 6.22 17.36
CA PRO A 78 -18.50 5.03 18.00
C PRO A 78 -19.45 3.84 18.08
N ARG A 79 -20.77 4.09 18.17
CA ARG A 79 -21.80 3.04 18.22
C ARG A 79 -21.92 2.20 16.94
N TRP A 80 -21.37 2.67 15.82
CA TRP A 80 -21.36 1.91 14.57
C TRP A 80 -20.11 1.04 14.40
N VAL A 81 -19.23 0.99 15.40
CA VAL A 81 -18.15 0.02 15.47
C VAL A 81 -18.74 -1.37 15.73
N VAL A 82 -18.46 -2.30 14.82
CA VAL A 82 -18.87 -3.70 14.94
C VAL A 82 -17.85 -4.48 15.75
N HIS A 83 -16.59 -4.44 15.33
CA HIS A 83 -15.48 -5.11 15.99
C HIS A 83 -14.28 -4.19 16.07
N ARG A 84 -13.55 -4.30 17.19
CA ARG A 84 -12.17 -3.84 17.31
C ARG A 84 -11.35 -5.05 17.75
N ARG A 85 -10.26 -5.32 17.03
CA ARG A 85 -9.41 -6.50 17.26
C ARG A 85 -8.00 -6.02 17.53
N THR A 86 -7.49 -6.29 18.72
CA THR A 86 -6.12 -5.93 19.13
C THR A 86 -5.16 -7.09 18.91
N TYR A 87 -3.88 -6.89 19.19
CA TYR A 87 -2.86 -7.96 19.11
C TYR A 87 -3.20 -9.18 19.98
N GLU A 88 -3.92 -8.98 21.08
CA GLU A 88 -4.38 -10.03 21.98
C GLU A 88 -5.44 -10.90 21.29
N ASP A 89 -6.38 -10.27 20.56
CA ASP A 89 -7.41 -10.96 19.77
C ASP A 89 -6.82 -11.65 18.53
N THR A 90 -5.85 -11.00 17.85
CA THR A 90 -5.24 -11.53 16.63
C THR A 90 -4.13 -12.54 16.90
N HIS A 91 -3.73 -12.71 18.17
CA HIS A 91 -2.57 -13.48 18.58
C HIS A 91 -1.28 -13.10 17.81
N GLY A 92 -1.17 -11.83 17.41
CA GLY A 92 -0.04 -11.32 16.62
C GLY A 92 -0.02 -11.78 15.15
N HIS A 93 -1.10 -12.36 14.61
CA HIS A 93 -1.16 -12.74 13.20
C HIS A 93 -1.48 -11.57 12.27
N ALA A 94 -2.09 -10.51 12.79
CA ALA A 94 -2.41 -9.29 12.07
C ALA A 94 -2.28 -8.06 12.96
N PRO A 95 -1.97 -6.88 12.40
CA PRO A 95 -2.04 -5.62 13.13
C PRO A 95 -3.45 -5.36 13.66
N THR A 96 -3.57 -4.52 14.68
CA THR A 96 -4.87 -4.09 15.19
C THR A 96 -5.76 -3.53 14.08
N TYR A 97 -7.04 -3.87 14.10
CA TYR A 97 -8.00 -3.39 13.12
C TYR A 97 -9.37 -3.10 13.71
N LEU A 98 -10.17 -2.36 12.96
CA LEU A 98 -11.51 -1.91 13.29
C LEU A 98 -12.45 -2.25 12.13
N LEU A 99 -13.56 -2.91 12.41
CA LEU A 99 -14.67 -3.10 11.49
C LEU A 99 -15.79 -2.10 11.85
N TYR A 100 -16.12 -1.24 10.91
CA TYR A 100 -16.99 -0.08 11.10
C TYR A 100 -18.06 0.00 10.01
N VAL A 101 -19.30 0.34 10.38
CA VAL A 101 -20.37 0.59 9.41
C VAL A 101 -20.63 2.09 9.33
N ASP A 102 -20.13 2.71 8.27
CA ASP A 102 -20.36 4.13 7.99
C ASP A 102 -21.70 4.32 7.29
N HIS A 103 -22.76 4.47 8.09
CA HIS A 103 -24.11 4.68 7.56
C HIS A 103 -24.27 6.02 6.81
N GLN A 104 -23.42 7.02 7.06
CA GLN A 104 -23.48 8.30 6.35
C GLN A 104 -23.03 8.15 4.90
N HIS A 105 -22.05 7.28 4.66
CA HIS A 105 -21.46 7.06 3.34
C HIS A 105 -21.89 5.73 2.70
N SER A 106 -22.80 4.99 3.33
CA SER A 106 -23.22 3.66 2.90
C SER A 106 -22.02 2.74 2.64
N ASP A 107 -21.16 2.60 3.64
CA ASP A 107 -19.87 1.91 3.52
C ASP A 107 -19.61 0.98 4.71
N VAL A 108 -19.14 -0.24 4.43
CA VAL A 108 -18.62 -1.17 5.43
C VAL A 108 -17.10 -1.08 5.36
N VAL A 109 -16.48 -0.51 6.39
CA VAL A 109 -15.06 -0.20 6.41
C VAL A 109 -14.31 -1.15 7.33
N LEU A 110 -13.31 -1.86 6.80
CA LEU A 110 -12.33 -2.59 7.61
C LEU A 110 -11.02 -1.79 7.58
N ALA A 111 -10.71 -1.13 8.69
CA ALA A 111 -9.56 -0.27 8.85
C ALA A 111 -8.43 -0.95 9.64
N VAL A 112 -7.22 -1.03 9.07
CA VAL A 112 -6.05 -1.67 9.68
C VAL A 112 -4.97 -0.62 9.96
N ARG A 113 -4.50 -0.53 11.21
CA ARG A 113 -3.43 0.43 11.53
C ARG A 113 -2.07 -0.02 11.01
N GLY A 114 -1.13 0.93 10.99
CA GLY A 114 0.28 0.66 10.76
C GLY A 114 0.94 -0.05 11.94
N MET A 115 2.23 -0.38 11.76
CA MET A 115 2.97 -1.16 12.73
C MET A 115 3.08 -0.47 14.10
N ASP A 116 3.05 -1.29 15.14
CA ASP A 116 3.49 -0.91 16.48
C ASP A 116 4.98 -1.25 16.62
N MET A 117 5.81 -0.24 16.87
CA MET A 117 7.26 -0.44 17.00
C MET A 117 7.64 -1.33 18.18
N MET A 118 6.72 -1.54 19.15
CA MET A 118 6.93 -2.39 20.31
C MET A 118 6.43 -3.83 20.10
N LYS A 119 5.75 -4.14 18.99
CA LYS A 119 5.18 -5.47 18.73
C LYS A 119 6.02 -6.22 17.70
N GLU A 120 6.73 -7.25 18.17
CA GLU A 120 7.57 -8.13 17.33
C GLU A 120 6.80 -8.81 16.19
N SER A 121 5.51 -9.09 16.40
CA SER A 121 4.63 -9.67 15.39
C SER A 121 4.57 -8.84 14.11
N ASP A 122 4.60 -7.52 14.23
CA ASP A 122 4.50 -6.63 13.07
C ASP A 122 5.78 -6.67 12.22
N TYR A 123 6.94 -6.75 12.88
CA TYR A 123 8.21 -7.00 12.21
C TYR A 123 8.20 -8.36 11.52
N ALA A 124 7.70 -9.40 12.18
CA ALA A 124 7.59 -10.74 11.59
C ALA A 124 6.73 -10.73 10.31
N VAL A 125 5.62 -9.99 10.28
CA VAL A 125 4.79 -9.84 9.08
C VAL A 125 5.56 -9.16 7.94
N LEU A 126 6.29 -8.07 8.23
CA LEU A 126 7.06 -7.34 7.22
C LEU A 126 8.26 -8.12 6.68
N LEU A 127 8.90 -8.93 7.52
CA LEU A 127 10.13 -9.64 7.17
C LEU A 127 9.89 -11.04 6.59
N ASP A 128 8.68 -11.58 6.73
CA ASP A 128 8.30 -12.86 6.13
C ASP A 128 8.08 -12.73 4.62
N ASN A 129 9.11 -12.34 3.88
CA ASN A 129 9.08 -12.25 2.43
C ASN A 129 10.43 -12.57 1.79
N LYS A 130 10.40 -13.47 0.82
CA LYS A 130 11.51 -13.77 -0.09
C LYS A 130 11.06 -13.50 -1.52
N LEU A 131 12.00 -13.08 -2.37
CA LEU A 131 11.70 -12.75 -3.76
C LEU A 131 11.02 -13.92 -4.47
N GLY A 132 9.80 -13.70 -4.97
CA GLY A 132 9.03 -14.71 -5.68
C GLY A 132 8.47 -15.84 -4.81
N GLN A 133 8.45 -15.70 -3.49
CA GLN A 133 8.01 -16.75 -2.57
C GLN A 133 6.53 -17.12 -2.71
N ARG A 134 5.67 -16.12 -2.89
CA ARG A 134 4.21 -16.32 -2.89
C ARG A 134 3.61 -15.83 -4.20
N ARG A 135 2.98 -16.75 -4.93
CA ARG A 135 2.17 -16.46 -6.11
C ARG A 135 0.71 -16.22 -5.72
N PHE A 136 0.06 -15.29 -6.41
CA PHE A 136 -1.37 -15.03 -6.29
C PHE A 136 -1.90 -14.49 -7.61
N ASP A 137 -3.03 -15.03 -8.10
CA ASP A 137 -3.72 -14.57 -9.31
C ASP A 137 -2.80 -14.34 -10.54
N GLY A 138 -1.86 -15.25 -10.79
CA GLY A 138 -0.90 -15.13 -11.90
C GLY A 138 0.18 -14.05 -11.70
N GLY A 139 0.31 -13.47 -10.51
CA GLY A 139 1.42 -12.60 -10.11
C GLY A 139 2.09 -13.06 -8.82
N TYR A 140 2.85 -12.16 -8.21
CA TYR A 140 3.53 -12.37 -6.94
C TYR A 140 3.10 -11.32 -5.92
N VAL A 141 3.03 -11.73 -4.67
CA VAL A 141 2.65 -10.85 -3.55
C VAL A 141 3.60 -11.03 -2.39
N HIS A 142 3.61 -10.05 -1.50
CA HIS A 142 4.37 -10.14 -0.26
C HIS A 142 3.80 -11.23 0.65
N ASN A 143 4.63 -12.19 1.03
CA ASN A 143 4.15 -13.40 1.71
C ASN A 143 3.56 -13.12 3.11
N GLY A 144 4.25 -12.38 3.97
CA GLY A 144 3.77 -12.06 5.32
C GLY A 144 2.48 -11.23 5.33
N LEU A 145 2.43 -10.15 4.52
CA LEU A 145 1.22 -9.35 4.31
C LEU A 145 0.02 -10.19 3.84
N LEU A 146 0.22 -11.13 2.90
CA LEU A 146 -0.86 -12.01 2.46
C LEU A 146 -1.32 -12.93 3.59
N LYS A 147 -0.41 -13.52 4.37
CA LYS A 147 -0.79 -14.37 5.52
C LYS A 147 -1.61 -13.61 6.56
N ALA A 148 -1.22 -12.38 6.86
CA ALA A 148 -1.98 -11.51 7.77
C ALA A 148 -3.37 -11.20 7.20
N ALA A 149 -3.47 -10.93 5.90
CA ALA A 149 -4.74 -10.70 5.23
C ALA A 149 -5.63 -11.95 5.17
N GLU A 150 -5.07 -13.13 4.89
CA GLU A 150 -5.79 -14.41 4.94
C GLU A 150 -6.36 -14.64 6.35
N TRP A 151 -5.58 -14.34 7.40
CA TRP A 151 -6.05 -14.44 8.79
C TRP A 151 -7.24 -13.52 9.08
N VAL A 152 -7.14 -12.24 8.70
CA VAL A 152 -8.23 -11.26 8.92
C VAL A 152 -9.45 -11.62 8.08
N PHE A 153 -9.25 -12.04 6.84
CA PHE A 153 -10.34 -12.48 5.96
C PHE A 153 -11.08 -13.66 6.56
N ASP A 154 -10.37 -14.71 6.98
CA ASP A 154 -10.98 -15.89 7.60
C ASP A 154 -11.73 -15.54 8.90
N ALA A 155 -11.22 -14.58 9.69
CA ALA A 155 -11.84 -14.16 10.95
C ALA A 155 -13.12 -13.32 10.76
N GLU A 156 -13.17 -12.48 9.73
CA GLU A 156 -14.25 -11.51 9.55
C GLU A 156 -15.16 -11.81 8.34
N CYS A 157 -14.88 -12.82 7.52
CA CYS A 157 -15.62 -13.11 6.27
C CYS A 157 -17.13 -13.24 6.49
N ASP A 158 -17.55 -14.03 7.48
CA ASP A 158 -18.97 -14.24 7.79
C ASP A 158 -19.64 -12.94 8.27
N VAL A 159 -18.92 -12.14 9.06
CA VAL A 159 -19.41 -10.85 9.56
C VAL A 159 -19.56 -9.84 8.42
N LEU A 160 -18.56 -9.77 7.54
CA LEU A 160 -18.60 -8.91 6.35
C LEU A 160 -19.76 -9.28 5.43
N LYS A 161 -19.97 -10.58 5.19
CA LYS A 161 -21.11 -11.08 4.43
C LYS A 161 -22.44 -10.63 5.06
N ASP A 162 -22.61 -10.90 6.36
CA ASP A 162 -23.80 -10.52 7.11
C ASP A 162 -24.09 -9.00 7.04
N LEU A 163 -23.04 -8.17 7.18
CA LEU A 163 -23.16 -6.72 7.10
C LEU A 163 -23.59 -6.25 5.70
N LEU A 164 -23.03 -6.85 4.64
CA LEU A 164 -23.37 -6.52 3.25
C LEU A 164 -24.78 -6.97 2.87
N GLU A 165 -25.24 -8.11 3.40
CA GLU A 165 -26.61 -8.59 3.22
C GLU A 165 -27.64 -7.71 3.95
N ARG A 166 -27.32 -7.28 5.18
CA ARG A 166 -28.18 -6.39 5.99
C ARG A 166 -28.22 -4.95 5.50
N ASN A 167 -27.18 -4.52 4.77
CA ASN A 167 -27.07 -3.17 4.21
C ASN A 167 -26.94 -3.22 2.67
N PRO A 168 -28.03 -3.55 1.94
CA PRO A 168 -27.99 -3.58 0.48
C PRO A 168 -27.54 -2.23 -0.09
N GLY A 169 -26.66 -2.29 -1.09
CA GLY A 169 -26.09 -1.11 -1.75
C GLY A 169 -24.81 -0.56 -1.09
N TYR A 170 -24.46 -0.99 0.12
CA TYR A 170 -23.25 -0.47 0.78
C TYR A 170 -21.96 -0.89 0.07
N THR A 171 -20.96 -0.04 0.04
CA THR A 171 -19.62 -0.43 -0.43
C THR A 171 -18.89 -1.24 0.65
N LEU A 172 -17.91 -2.05 0.22
CA LEU A 172 -16.95 -2.71 1.10
C LEU A 172 -15.60 -2.05 0.90
N THR A 173 -15.13 -1.33 1.90
CA THR A 173 -13.89 -0.56 1.80
C THR A 173 -12.85 -1.07 2.78
N PHE A 174 -11.69 -1.49 2.27
CA PHE A 174 -10.54 -1.80 3.10
C PHE A 174 -9.62 -0.58 3.18
N ALA A 175 -9.29 -0.11 4.38
CA ALA A 175 -8.47 1.09 4.56
C ALA A 175 -7.28 0.79 5.47
N GLY A 176 -6.08 1.18 5.08
CA GLY A 176 -4.89 0.86 5.86
C GLY A 176 -3.85 1.96 5.83
N HIS A 177 -2.96 1.94 6.81
CA HIS A 177 -1.77 2.79 6.86
C HIS A 177 -0.49 1.95 6.99
N SER A 178 0.58 2.29 6.27
CA SER A 178 1.90 1.67 6.40
C SER A 178 1.85 0.13 6.28
N LEU A 179 2.19 -0.62 7.33
CA LEU A 179 2.00 -2.08 7.40
C LEU A 179 0.55 -2.50 7.08
N GLY A 180 -0.42 -1.82 7.70
CA GLY A 180 -1.85 -2.05 7.49
C GLY A 180 -2.26 -1.84 6.03
N SER A 181 -1.64 -0.89 5.31
CA SER A 181 -1.86 -0.67 3.87
C SER A 181 -1.53 -1.90 3.03
N GLY A 182 -0.43 -2.57 3.38
CA GLY A 182 -0.05 -3.83 2.75
C GLY A 182 -1.07 -4.94 3.01
N VAL A 183 -1.55 -5.06 4.25
CA VAL A 183 -2.56 -6.05 4.64
C VAL A 183 -3.88 -5.79 3.92
N VAL A 184 -4.40 -4.56 3.91
CA VAL A 184 -5.66 -4.24 3.22
C VAL A 184 -5.58 -4.40 1.71
N SER A 185 -4.41 -4.14 1.11
CA SER A 185 -4.19 -4.39 -0.32
C SER A 185 -4.34 -5.87 -0.64
N MET A 186 -3.83 -6.75 0.21
CA MET A 186 -4.01 -8.20 0.08
C MET A 186 -5.46 -8.64 0.38
N LEU A 187 -6.12 -8.03 1.36
CA LEU A 187 -7.55 -8.26 1.64
C LEU A 187 -8.42 -7.92 0.44
N ALA A 188 -8.12 -6.82 -0.27
CA ALA A 188 -8.82 -6.45 -1.48
C ALA A 188 -8.68 -7.53 -2.58
N LEU A 189 -7.47 -8.08 -2.76
CA LEU A 189 -7.25 -9.21 -3.69
C LEU A 189 -8.09 -10.43 -3.29
N LEU A 190 -8.10 -10.78 -2.00
CA LEU A 190 -8.85 -11.91 -1.46
C LEU A 190 -10.36 -11.71 -1.61
N ALA A 191 -10.89 -10.53 -1.28
CA ALA A 191 -12.30 -10.20 -1.38
C ALA A 191 -12.79 -10.26 -2.83
N VAL A 192 -12.04 -9.68 -3.77
CA VAL A 192 -12.38 -9.71 -5.20
C VAL A 192 -12.32 -11.12 -5.78
N ARG A 193 -11.39 -11.95 -5.32
CA ARG A 193 -11.28 -13.35 -5.76
C ARG A 193 -12.38 -14.23 -5.17
N ASN A 194 -12.83 -13.94 -3.95
CA ASN A 194 -13.77 -14.76 -3.19
C ASN A 194 -15.12 -14.05 -2.95
N ARG A 195 -15.62 -13.30 -3.94
CA ARG A 195 -16.87 -12.50 -3.82
C ARG A 195 -18.08 -13.33 -3.40
N GLU A 196 -18.15 -14.58 -3.81
CA GLU A 196 -19.23 -15.51 -3.42
C GLU A 196 -19.26 -15.76 -1.90
N LEU A 197 -18.10 -15.77 -1.24
CA LEU A 197 -18.03 -15.88 0.23
C LEU A 197 -18.53 -14.61 0.93
N LEU A 198 -18.53 -13.47 0.23
CA LEU A 198 -19.00 -12.17 0.69
C LEU A 198 -20.42 -11.86 0.17
N GLY A 199 -21.24 -12.88 -0.08
CA GLY A 199 -22.63 -12.71 -0.52
C GLY A 199 -22.78 -12.24 -1.97
N GLY A 200 -21.76 -12.47 -2.81
CA GLY A 200 -21.78 -12.13 -4.23
C GLY A 200 -21.65 -10.62 -4.50
N VAL A 201 -21.00 -9.88 -3.60
CA VAL A 201 -20.77 -8.43 -3.76
C VAL A 201 -20.14 -8.12 -5.13
N ASP A 202 -20.65 -7.10 -5.80
CA ASP A 202 -20.08 -6.64 -7.07
C ASP A 202 -18.65 -6.14 -6.85
N ARG A 203 -17.74 -6.49 -7.77
CA ARG A 203 -16.36 -5.99 -7.77
C ARG A 203 -16.32 -4.45 -7.67
N LYS A 204 -17.24 -3.75 -8.34
CA LYS A 204 -17.31 -2.27 -8.32
C LYS A 204 -17.63 -1.68 -6.94
N ARG A 205 -18.22 -2.49 -6.03
CA ARG A 205 -18.51 -2.09 -4.65
C ARG A 205 -17.37 -2.41 -3.69
N ILE A 206 -16.31 -3.11 -4.14
CA ILE A 206 -15.12 -3.36 -3.33
C ILE A 206 -14.09 -2.28 -3.63
N ARG A 207 -13.60 -1.63 -2.58
CA ARG A 207 -12.58 -0.58 -2.68
C ARG A 207 -11.47 -0.82 -1.66
N CYS A 208 -10.30 -0.31 -1.95
CA CYS A 208 -9.17 -0.32 -1.03
C CYS A 208 -8.43 1.01 -1.07
N PHE A 209 -8.16 1.59 0.10
CA PHE A 209 -7.38 2.81 0.25
C PHE A 209 -6.15 2.52 1.11
N ALA A 210 -5.00 2.50 0.47
CA ALA A 210 -3.73 2.12 1.05
C ALA A 210 -2.87 3.37 1.27
N MET A 211 -2.86 3.90 2.50
CA MET A 211 -2.12 5.13 2.86
C MET A 211 -0.65 4.79 3.13
N ALA A 212 0.29 5.45 2.48
CA ALA A 212 1.72 5.17 2.63
C ALA A 212 2.09 3.68 2.47
N PRO A 213 1.73 3.02 1.35
CA PRO A 213 1.85 1.57 1.23
C PRO A 213 3.29 1.09 1.03
N ALA A 214 3.59 -0.09 1.58
CA ALA A 214 4.74 -0.88 1.16
C ALA A 214 4.55 -1.47 -0.24
N ARG A 215 5.68 -1.77 -0.90
CA ARG A 215 5.69 -2.58 -2.12
C ARG A 215 5.21 -3.98 -1.80
N CYS A 216 4.02 -4.37 -2.28
CA CYS A 216 3.35 -5.58 -1.81
C CYS A 216 2.84 -6.52 -2.90
N MET A 217 2.85 -6.12 -4.18
CA MET A 217 2.41 -6.97 -5.29
C MET A 217 3.18 -6.71 -6.58
N SER A 218 3.23 -7.69 -7.47
CA SER A 218 3.87 -7.58 -8.77
C SER A 218 3.15 -6.59 -9.69
N LEU A 219 3.87 -6.08 -10.69
CA LEU A 219 3.38 -5.04 -11.59
C LEU A 219 2.07 -5.43 -12.29
N ASN A 220 1.96 -6.68 -12.75
CA ASN A 220 0.73 -7.17 -13.39
C ASN A 220 -0.49 -7.11 -12.46
N LEU A 221 -0.32 -7.39 -11.16
CA LEU A 221 -1.39 -7.28 -10.16
C LEU A 221 -1.69 -5.81 -9.85
N ALA A 222 -0.65 -4.98 -9.70
CA ALA A 222 -0.82 -3.56 -9.40
C ALA A 222 -1.63 -2.83 -10.50
N VAL A 223 -1.43 -3.17 -11.78
CA VAL A 223 -2.22 -2.62 -12.89
C VAL A 223 -3.60 -3.28 -12.98
N ARG A 224 -3.70 -4.61 -12.82
CA ARG A 224 -4.98 -5.35 -12.90
C ARG A 224 -5.99 -4.94 -11.82
N TYR A 225 -5.52 -4.54 -10.64
CA TYR A 225 -6.36 -4.16 -9.51
C TYR A 225 -6.42 -2.64 -9.29
N ALA A 226 -6.01 -1.83 -10.27
CA ALA A 226 -6.03 -0.37 -10.18
C ALA A 226 -7.44 0.24 -10.15
N ASP A 227 -8.48 -0.51 -10.51
CA ASP A 227 -9.90 -0.17 -10.33
C ASP A 227 -10.39 -0.37 -8.89
N VAL A 228 -9.69 -1.18 -8.11
CA VAL A 228 -10.10 -1.54 -6.73
C VAL A 228 -9.19 -0.87 -5.70
N ILE A 229 -7.88 -0.83 -5.96
CA ILE A 229 -6.87 -0.39 -4.98
C ILE A 229 -6.35 1.00 -5.33
N ASN A 230 -6.47 1.91 -4.37
CA ASN A 230 -6.05 3.30 -4.43
C ASN A 230 -4.94 3.52 -3.38
N ALA A 231 -3.70 3.64 -3.83
CA ALA A 231 -2.56 3.94 -2.99
C ALA A 231 -2.38 5.46 -2.85
N VAL A 232 -2.40 5.98 -1.63
CA VAL A 232 -2.24 7.41 -1.34
C VAL A 232 -0.86 7.65 -0.75
N ILE A 233 -0.09 8.52 -1.37
CA ILE A 233 1.29 8.80 -1.02
C ILE A 233 1.46 10.30 -0.81
N LEU A 234 1.96 10.68 0.35
CA LEU A 234 2.31 12.07 0.64
C LEU A 234 3.77 12.31 0.26
N GLN A 235 3.98 13.23 -0.68
CA GLN A 235 5.27 13.80 -1.02
C GLN A 235 6.45 12.81 -1.14
N ASP A 236 7.42 12.89 -0.23
CA ASP A 236 8.67 12.15 -0.32
C ASP A 236 8.64 10.90 0.57
N ASP A 237 7.46 10.38 0.91
CA ASP A 237 7.29 9.14 1.68
C ASP A 237 8.16 8.02 1.09
N PHE A 238 8.93 7.40 1.96
CA PHE A 238 10.02 6.49 1.63
C PHE A 238 9.53 5.08 1.37
N LEU A 239 8.43 4.65 2.00
CA LEU A 239 8.04 3.24 2.02
C LEU A 239 7.66 2.69 0.63
N PRO A 240 6.92 3.42 -0.23
CA PRO A 240 6.66 3.00 -1.60
C PRO A 240 7.93 2.95 -2.49
N ARG A 241 8.98 3.68 -2.08
CA ARG A 241 10.22 3.92 -2.84
C ARG A 241 11.35 2.96 -2.48
N THR A 242 11.16 2.11 -1.49
CA THR A 242 12.22 1.21 -1.02
C THR A 242 11.80 -0.25 -1.05
N ASP A 243 12.72 -1.10 -1.47
CA ASP A 243 12.69 -2.56 -1.29
C ASP A 243 13.54 -3.01 -0.09
N ILE A 244 14.21 -2.05 0.58
CA ILE A 244 15.07 -2.32 1.73
C ILE A 244 14.15 -2.72 2.91
N PRO A 245 14.40 -3.87 3.55
CA PRO A 245 13.69 -4.27 4.76
C PRO A 245 13.70 -3.12 5.78
N LEU A 246 12.54 -2.81 6.36
CA LEU A 246 12.41 -1.73 7.36
C LEU A 246 13.37 -1.94 8.54
N GLU A 247 13.65 -3.20 8.91
CA GLU A 247 14.67 -3.51 9.91
C GLU A 247 16.07 -3.02 9.53
N ASP A 248 16.46 -3.12 8.26
CA ASP A 248 17.75 -2.60 7.82
C ASP A 248 17.73 -1.07 7.86
N ILE A 249 16.61 -0.41 7.53
CA ILE A 249 16.50 1.05 7.67
C ILE A 249 16.61 1.48 9.13
N PHE A 250 15.96 0.77 10.07
CA PHE A 250 15.93 1.12 11.49
C PHE A 250 17.16 0.67 12.29
N LYS A 251 17.72 -0.52 12.01
CA LYS A 251 18.95 -1.04 12.67
C LYS A 251 20.22 -0.42 12.10
N SER A 252 20.21 0.03 10.84
CA SER A 252 21.40 0.49 10.11
C SER A 252 21.61 2.01 10.14
N LEU A 253 21.16 2.72 11.18
CA LEU A 253 21.57 4.13 11.35
C LEU A 253 23.10 4.29 11.33
N PHE A 254 23.83 3.25 11.78
CA PHE A 254 25.30 3.17 11.75
C PHE A 254 25.92 2.67 10.43
N CYS A 255 25.13 2.13 9.49
CA CYS A 255 25.62 1.57 8.23
C CYS A 255 24.82 2.06 7.00
N LEU A 256 24.03 3.14 7.17
CA LEU A 256 23.35 3.90 6.12
C LEU A 256 24.28 4.24 4.94
N PRO A 257 25.55 4.66 5.13
CA PRO A 257 26.45 4.89 4.01
C PRO A 257 26.65 3.64 3.13
N CYS A 258 26.76 2.45 3.75
CA CYS A 258 26.96 1.21 3.00
C CYS A 258 25.67 0.77 2.28
N LEU A 259 24.50 0.96 2.91
CA LEU A 259 23.21 0.71 2.27
C LEU A 259 23.01 1.61 1.04
N LEU A 260 23.31 2.91 1.17
CA LEU A 260 23.25 3.87 0.06
C LEU A 260 24.25 3.53 -1.05
N CYS A 261 25.45 3.08 -0.69
CA CYS A 261 26.47 2.61 -1.64
C CYS A 261 26.05 1.34 -2.40
N GLY A 262 25.45 0.36 -1.72
CA GLY A 262 24.88 -0.83 -2.37
C GLY A 262 23.72 -0.48 -3.28
N ARG A 263 22.86 0.44 -2.85
CA ARG A 263 21.74 0.91 -3.66
C ARG A 263 22.16 1.75 -4.86
N CYS A 264 23.19 2.59 -4.73
CA CYS A 264 23.81 3.30 -5.84
C CYS A 264 24.27 2.32 -6.92
N LEU A 265 24.86 1.17 -6.55
CA LEU A 265 25.27 0.15 -7.51
C LEU A 265 24.06 -0.45 -8.24
N ILE A 266 23.00 -0.79 -7.51
CA ILE A 266 21.77 -1.34 -8.09
C ILE A 266 21.18 -0.35 -9.10
N ASP A 267 20.96 0.91 -8.69
CA ASP A 267 20.32 1.92 -9.53
C ASP A 267 21.19 2.34 -10.73
N THR A 268 22.53 2.26 -10.60
CA THR A 268 23.45 2.61 -11.69
C THR A 268 23.64 1.46 -12.67
N CYS A 269 23.64 0.22 -12.19
CA CYS A 269 24.04 -0.95 -12.98
C CYS A 269 22.87 -1.80 -13.48
N ILE A 270 21.67 -1.67 -12.91
CA ILE A 270 20.49 -2.42 -13.35
C ILE A 270 19.52 -1.46 -14.05
N PRO A 271 19.36 -1.56 -15.38
CA PRO A 271 18.44 -0.69 -16.10
C PRO A 271 16.98 -1.02 -15.73
N GLU A 272 16.13 0.01 -15.70
CA GLU A 272 14.71 -0.12 -15.33
C GLU A 272 13.97 -1.18 -16.18
N SER A 273 14.28 -1.27 -17.48
CA SER A 273 13.70 -2.27 -18.37
C SER A 273 13.97 -3.72 -17.96
N VAL A 274 15.08 -3.99 -17.27
CA VAL A 274 15.38 -5.30 -16.69
C VAL A 274 14.57 -5.52 -15.41
N MET A 275 14.42 -4.49 -14.59
CA MET A 275 13.63 -4.56 -13.36
C MET A 275 12.14 -4.81 -13.65
N LEU A 276 11.58 -4.11 -14.63
CA LEU A 276 10.18 -4.28 -15.06
C LEU A 276 9.88 -5.67 -15.63
N ARG A 277 10.91 -6.35 -16.16
CA ARG A 277 10.78 -7.72 -16.69
C ARG A 277 10.86 -8.80 -15.62
N ASP A 278 11.30 -8.51 -14.39
CA ASP A 278 11.27 -9.49 -13.30
C ASP A 278 9.84 -9.57 -12.73
N PRO A 279 9.08 -10.66 -12.99
CA PRO A 279 7.70 -10.77 -12.52
C PRO A 279 7.60 -10.86 -11.00
N ARG A 280 8.70 -11.18 -10.30
CA ARG A 280 8.73 -11.38 -8.85
C ARG A 280 8.93 -10.07 -8.09
N ARG A 281 9.32 -9.00 -8.78
CA ARG A 281 9.52 -7.69 -8.17
C ARG A 281 8.17 -7.14 -7.69
N LEU A 282 8.16 -6.57 -6.49
CA LEU A 282 6.96 -6.00 -5.89
C LEU A 282 6.97 -4.47 -6.02
N TYR A 283 5.78 -3.90 -6.12
CA TYR A 283 5.49 -2.49 -6.39
C TYR A 283 4.40 -1.98 -5.46
N ALA A 284 4.27 -0.65 -5.38
CA ALA A 284 3.12 -0.02 -4.75
C ALA A 284 1.82 -0.45 -5.47
N PRO A 285 0.77 -0.79 -4.72
CA PRO A 285 -0.41 -1.43 -5.28
C PRO A 285 -1.33 -0.43 -6.00
N GLY A 286 -2.02 -0.90 -7.04
CA GLY A 286 -3.14 -0.18 -7.64
C GLY A 286 -2.82 1.14 -8.35
N ARG A 287 -3.84 2.01 -8.40
CA ARG A 287 -3.80 3.42 -8.83
C ARG A 287 -3.09 4.25 -7.76
N LEU A 288 -2.25 5.19 -8.16
CA LEU A 288 -1.48 6.02 -7.23
C LEU A 288 -2.06 7.43 -7.17
N TYR A 289 -2.33 7.93 -5.96
CA TYR A 289 -2.62 9.31 -5.64
C TYR A 289 -1.41 9.91 -4.92
N HIS A 290 -0.74 10.86 -5.57
CA HIS A 290 0.42 11.53 -5.02
C HIS A 290 0.10 12.98 -4.64
N ILE A 291 0.26 13.29 -3.35
CA ILE A 291 -0.02 14.61 -2.77
C ILE A 291 1.27 15.41 -2.72
N VAL A 292 1.33 16.49 -3.50
CA VAL A 292 2.52 17.34 -3.65
C VAL A 292 2.30 18.68 -2.97
N ASP A 293 2.95 18.88 -1.82
CA ASP A 293 2.81 20.07 -0.95
C ASP A 293 4.10 20.92 -0.84
N ARG A 294 5.17 20.54 -1.53
CA ARG A 294 6.55 21.06 -1.48
C ARG A 294 7.23 20.89 -2.83
N LYS A 295 8.12 21.83 -3.13
CA LYS A 295 8.88 21.91 -4.39
C LYS A 295 10.37 21.99 -4.09
N PRO A 296 11.23 21.45 -4.97
CA PRO A 296 12.67 21.58 -4.84
C PRO A 296 13.10 23.03 -4.68
N PHE A 297 14.07 23.28 -3.79
CA PHE A 297 14.69 24.60 -3.57
C PHE A 297 13.75 25.71 -3.08
N ARG A 298 12.58 25.38 -2.53
CA ARG A 298 11.67 26.35 -1.89
C ARG A 298 11.43 26.00 -0.42
N CYS A 299 11.42 27.01 0.44
CA CYS A 299 11.14 26.84 1.87
C CYS A 299 9.63 26.84 2.13
N GLY A 300 9.15 25.84 2.89
CA GLY A 300 7.77 25.75 3.37
C GLY A 300 6.85 24.84 2.56
N ARG A 301 5.67 24.54 3.12
CA ARG A 301 4.58 23.83 2.44
C ARG A 301 3.70 24.81 1.67
N TYR A 302 3.26 24.45 0.48
CA TYR A 302 2.32 25.20 -0.35
C TYR A 302 0.98 24.46 -0.44
N PRO A 303 -0.07 25.04 -1.07
CA PRO A 303 -1.36 24.38 -1.25
C PRO A 303 -1.19 22.98 -1.89
N PRO A 304 -1.56 21.89 -1.19
CA PRO A 304 -1.32 20.55 -1.70
C PRO A 304 -2.06 20.31 -3.02
N LEU A 305 -1.37 19.70 -3.98
CA LEU A 305 -1.94 19.28 -5.25
C LEU A 305 -1.98 17.75 -5.30
N VAL A 306 -3.14 17.17 -5.55
CA VAL A 306 -3.31 15.73 -5.71
C VAL A 306 -3.16 15.36 -7.18
N ARG A 307 -2.22 14.48 -7.46
CA ARG A 307 -2.02 13.92 -8.79
C ARG A 307 -2.33 12.44 -8.81
N THR A 308 -2.95 11.94 -9.86
CA THR A 308 -3.39 10.55 -9.97
C THR A 308 -2.97 9.93 -11.28
N ALA A 309 -2.54 8.66 -11.22
CA ALA A 309 -2.27 7.86 -12.42
C ALA A 309 -2.26 6.35 -12.12
N VAL A 310 -2.30 5.54 -13.19
CA VAL A 310 -1.92 4.11 -13.17
C VAL A 310 -0.56 3.92 -13.87
N PRO A 311 0.57 4.29 -13.24
CA PRO A 311 1.86 4.26 -13.92
C PRO A 311 2.32 2.82 -14.20
N VAL A 312 3.05 2.59 -15.28
CA VAL A 312 3.62 1.26 -15.63
C VAL A 312 5.14 1.32 -15.63
N ASP A 313 5.69 2.28 -16.36
CA ASP A 313 7.06 2.78 -16.26
C ASP A 313 7.10 3.99 -15.31
N GLY A 314 8.24 4.20 -14.62
CA GLY A 314 8.40 5.34 -13.72
C GLY A 314 7.43 5.37 -12.52
N ARG A 315 7.08 4.20 -11.95
CA ARG A 315 6.07 4.03 -10.87
C ARG A 315 6.50 4.54 -9.49
N PHE A 316 7.08 5.73 -9.39
CA PHE A 316 7.37 6.33 -8.08
C PHE A 316 8.44 5.54 -7.29
N GLU A 317 9.44 4.99 -8.00
CA GLU A 317 10.40 4.03 -7.43
C GLU A 317 11.75 4.64 -7.05
N ARG A 318 12.02 5.86 -7.54
CA ARG A 318 13.29 6.53 -7.31
C ARG A 318 13.42 6.89 -5.85
N ILE A 319 14.57 6.60 -5.26
CA ILE A 319 14.85 6.97 -3.87
C ILE A 319 15.00 8.48 -3.77
N VAL A 320 14.26 9.05 -2.82
CA VAL A 320 14.34 10.45 -2.43
C VAL A 320 14.89 10.50 -1.02
N LEU A 321 15.95 11.29 -0.81
CA LEU A 321 16.50 11.53 0.52
C LEU A 321 15.92 12.84 1.05
N SER A 322 14.89 12.73 1.89
CA SER A 322 14.18 13.88 2.47
C SER A 322 14.21 13.84 3.99
N CYS A 323 14.51 14.96 4.62
CA CYS A 323 14.41 15.11 6.08
C CYS A 323 12.97 15.01 6.59
N ASN A 324 11.98 15.08 5.69
CA ASN A 324 10.56 14.98 6.03
C ASN A 324 9.98 13.58 5.80
N ALA A 325 10.77 12.60 5.33
CA ALA A 325 10.27 11.29 4.93
C ALA A 325 9.44 10.58 6.02
N THR A 326 9.83 10.68 7.29
CA THR A 326 9.05 10.12 8.41
C THR A 326 7.77 10.90 8.70
N SER A 327 7.79 12.22 8.51
CA SER A 327 6.58 13.05 8.64
C SER A 327 5.61 12.77 7.51
N ASP A 328 6.11 12.59 6.29
CA ASP A 328 5.30 12.25 5.11
C ASP A 328 4.68 10.86 5.20
N HIS A 329 5.38 9.94 5.87
CA HIS A 329 4.87 8.61 6.16
C HIS A 329 3.74 8.61 7.20
N ALA A 330 3.77 9.55 8.16
CA ALA A 330 2.87 9.48 9.31
C ALA A 330 1.42 9.84 8.94
N ILE A 331 0.49 8.94 9.26
CA ILE A 331 -0.95 9.08 8.98
C ILE A 331 -1.57 10.41 9.41
N ILE A 332 -1.11 11.03 10.50
CA ILE A 332 -1.62 12.34 10.94
C ILE A 332 -1.29 13.47 9.96
N TRP A 333 -0.14 13.41 9.30
CA TRP A 333 0.25 14.37 8.27
C TRP A 333 -0.46 14.08 6.94
N ILE A 334 -0.66 12.80 6.63
CA ILE A 334 -1.46 12.38 5.47
C ILE A 334 -2.90 12.89 5.63
N GLU A 335 -3.54 12.68 6.79
CA GLU A 335 -4.88 13.21 7.08
C GLU A 335 -4.94 14.72 6.90
N ARG A 336 -3.99 15.45 7.50
CA ARG A 336 -3.97 16.91 7.43
C ARG A 336 -3.83 17.44 6.00
N GLU A 337 -2.90 16.89 5.22
CA GLU A 337 -2.67 17.36 3.85
C GLU A 337 -3.74 16.86 2.87
N THR A 338 -4.31 15.68 3.08
CA THR A 338 -5.45 15.19 2.31
C THR A 338 -6.68 16.05 2.54
N GLN A 339 -6.99 16.43 3.79
CA GLN A 339 -8.12 17.32 4.09
C GLN A 339 -7.94 18.69 3.43
N ARG A 340 -6.75 19.30 3.58
CA ARG A 340 -6.43 20.56 2.91
C ARG A 340 -6.55 20.47 1.39
N ALA A 341 -6.13 19.36 0.81
CA ALA A 341 -6.21 19.14 -0.63
C ALA A 341 -7.65 19.00 -1.09
N LEU A 342 -8.48 18.26 -0.36
CA LEU A 342 -9.91 18.13 -0.64
C LEU A 342 -10.63 19.48 -0.57
N ASP A 343 -10.35 20.28 0.46
CA ASP A 343 -10.94 21.62 0.61
C ASP A 343 -10.63 22.50 -0.62
N LEU A 344 -9.37 22.47 -1.09
CA LEU A 344 -8.94 23.22 -2.28
C LEU A 344 -9.58 22.69 -3.58
N LEU A 345 -9.73 21.38 -3.73
CA LEU A 345 -10.41 20.78 -4.87
C LEU A 345 -11.88 21.24 -4.92
N LEU A 346 -12.59 21.18 -3.78
CA LEU A 346 -13.98 21.65 -3.66
C LEU A 346 -14.12 23.17 -3.91
N GLU A 347 -13.16 23.98 -3.47
CA GLU A 347 -13.12 25.41 -3.78
C GLU A 347 -12.94 25.66 -5.28
N SER A 348 -12.02 24.93 -5.92
CA SER A 348 -11.78 25.03 -7.35
C SER A 348 -13.02 24.64 -8.18
N GLU A 349 -13.71 23.57 -7.82
CA GLU A 349 -14.96 23.15 -8.48
C GLU A 349 -16.08 24.18 -8.30
N LYS A 350 -16.25 24.73 -7.10
CA LYS A 350 -17.23 25.80 -6.82
C LYS A 350 -17.00 27.03 -7.69
N THR A 351 -15.73 27.41 -7.90
CA THR A 351 -15.39 28.55 -8.77
C THR A 351 -15.58 28.28 -10.26
N MET A 352 -15.66 27.02 -10.68
CA MET A 352 -15.82 26.60 -12.07
C MET A 352 -17.25 26.16 -12.45
N GLN A 353 -18.24 26.28 -11.55
CA GLN A 353 -19.55 25.63 -11.72
C GLN A 353 -20.32 26.00 -13.00
N ALA A 354 -20.72 24.96 -13.72
CA ALA A 354 -21.84 24.89 -14.66
C ALA A 354 -22.97 24.00 -14.05
N PRO A 355 -24.24 24.06 -14.51
CA PRO A 355 -25.43 23.66 -13.74
C PRO A 355 -25.55 22.15 -13.41
N GLU A 356 -26.29 21.83 -12.33
CA GLU A 356 -26.41 20.50 -11.66
C GLU A 356 -26.67 19.27 -12.57
N VAL A 357 -27.28 19.44 -13.74
CA VAL A 357 -27.53 18.37 -14.71
C VAL A 357 -26.22 17.80 -15.30
N GLN A 358 -25.12 18.56 -15.24
CA GLN A 358 -23.80 18.09 -15.70
C GLN A 358 -23.11 17.12 -14.72
N ARG A 359 -23.40 17.16 -13.41
CA ARG A 359 -22.67 16.35 -12.41
C ARG A 359 -22.82 14.84 -12.59
N MET A 360 -24.02 14.34 -12.87
CA MET A 360 -24.21 12.92 -13.20
C MET A 360 -23.50 12.51 -14.50
N GLY A 361 -23.36 13.45 -15.45
CA GLY A 361 -22.58 13.24 -16.66
C GLY A 361 -21.07 13.19 -16.37
N ASP A 362 -20.61 13.99 -15.42
CA ASP A 362 -19.22 14.05 -14.99
C ASP A 362 -18.79 12.77 -14.25
N GLU A 363 -19.64 12.19 -13.39
CA GLU A 363 -19.39 10.90 -12.71
C GLU A 363 -19.18 9.74 -13.70
N ILE A 364 -20.07 9.63 -14.69
CA ILE A 364 -20.00 8.61 -15.75
C ILE A 364 -18.76 8.85 -16.63
N THR A 365 -18.38 10.11 -16.85
CA THR A 365 -17.21 10.45 -17.65
C THR A 365 -15.93 10.12 -16.89
N ALA A 366 -15.81 10.48 -15.61
CA ALA A 366 -14.64 10.19 -14.78
C ALA A 366 -14.41 8.67 -14.61
N THR A 367 -15.48 7.91 -14.36
CA THR A 367 -15.38 6.44 -14.30
C THR A 367 -14.95 5.83 -15.63
N ARG A 368 -15.47 6.34 -16.76
CA ARG A 368 -15.02 5.91 -18.09
C ARG A 368 -13.55 6.27 -18.34
N ASP A 369 -13.12 7.46 -17.97
CA ASP A 369 -11.74 7.92 -18.15
C ASP A 369 -10.77 7.07 -17.32
N HIS A 370 -11.16 6.65 -16.10
CA HIS A 370 -10.39 5.72 -15.28
C HIS A 370 -10.27 4.31 -15.89
N ASP A 371 -11.36 3.79 -16.45
CA ASP A 371 -11.35 2.50 -17.14
C ASP A 371 -10.47 2.55 -18.39
N GLU A 372 -10.53 3.65 -19.16
CA GLU A 372 -9.68 3.89 -20.33
C GLU A 372 -8.19 3.97 -19.93
N GLU A 373 -7.86 4.74 -18.89
CA GLU A 373 -6.50 4.86 -18.36
C GLU A 373 -5.95 3.50 -17.90
N GLN A 374 -6.75 2.70 -17.18
CA GLN A 374 -6.34 1.37 -16.74
C GLN A 374 -6.10 0.44 -17.94
N GLN A 375 -6.95 0.50 -18.96
CA GLN A 375 -6.76 -0.29 -20.19
C GLN A 375 -5.50 0.11 -20.95
N GLU A 376 -5.18 1.40 -20.99
CA GLU A 376 -3.92 1.89 -21.56
C GLU A 376 -2.71 1.40 -20.77
N ALA A 377 -2.77 1.45 -19.44
CA ALA A 377 -1.74 0.90 -18.57
C ALA A 377 -1.54 -0.61 -18.80
N LEU A 378 -2.63 -1.38 -18.95
CA LEU A 378 -2.54 -2.81 -19.29
C LEU A 378 -1.86 -3.04 -20.64
N ARG A 379 -2.25 -2.29 -21.69
CA ARG A 379 -1.62 -2.36 -23.02
C ARG A 379 -0.14 -1.98 -22.97
N ARG A 380 0.21 -0.97 -22.18
CA ARG A 380 1.59 -0.53 -21.97
C ARG A 380 2.41 -1.59 -21.25
N ALA A 381 1.86 -2.23 -20.21
CA ALA A 381 2.52 -3.32 -19.50
C ALA A 381 2.80 -4.53 -20.41
N ILE A 382 1.84 -4.87 -21.28
CA ILE A 382 2.04 -5.92 -22.30
C ILE A 382 3.16 -5.54 -23.26
N THR A 383 3.19 -4.29 -23.74
CA THR A 383 4.22 -3.78 -24.66
C THR A 383 5.63 -3.83 -24.06
N LEU A 384 5.74 -3.60 -22.75
CA LEU A 384 7.01 -3.65 -22.01
C LEU A 384 7.45 -5.09 -21.65
N GLY A 385 6.63 -6.09 -21.98
CA GLY A 385 6.93 -7.50 -21.74
C GLY A 385 6.74 -7.94 -20.29
N VAL A 386 5.85 -7.28 -19.55
CA VAL A 386 5.46 -7.71 -18.19
C VAL A 386 4.71 -9.03 -18.29
N ALA A 387 5.24 -10.10 -17.69
CA ALA A 387 4.66 -11.44 -17.77
C ALA A 387 3.25 -11.50 -17.14
N ASP A 388 2.40 -12.40 -17.65
CA ASP A 388 1.08 -12.74 -17.11
C ASP A 388 0.05 -11.57 -17.02
N VAL A 389 0.21 -10.51 -17.82
CA VAL A 389 -0.84 -9.49 -18.01
C VAL A 389 -1.87 -10.01 -19.02
N LYS A 390 -2.90 -10.73 -18.54
CA LYS A 390 -4.10 -11.03 -19.35
C LYS A 390 -5.04 -9.82 -19.32
N MET A 391 -5.50 -9.36 -20.49
CA MET A 391 -6.58 -8.38 -20.57
C MET A 391 -7.85 -8.98 -19.97
N PRO A 392 -8.56 -8.29 -19.07
CA PRO A 392 -9.92 -8.69 -18.70
C PRO A 392 -10.77 -8.74 -19.97
N SER A 393 -11.48 -9.85 -20.20
CA SER A 393 -12.43 -9.92 -21.31
C SER A 393 -13.51 -8.86 -21.12
N ALA A 394 -13.69 -7.98 -22.12
CA ALA A 394 -14.71 -6.93 -22.11
C ALA A 394 -16.14 -7.48 -22.33
N TYR A 395 -16.31 -8.79 -22.51
CA TYR A 395 -17.59 -9.40 -22.83
C TYR A 395 -17.73 -10.77 -22.16
N GLY A 396 -18.81 -10.95 -21.41
CA GLY A 396 -19.19 -12.25 -20.84
C GLY A 396 -19.40 -13.26 -21.96
N THR A 397 -18.37 -14.06 -22.23
CA THR A 397 -18.44 -15.20 -23.14
C THR A 397 -17.84 -16.38 -22.41
N PHE A 398 -18.58 -17.47 -22.41
CA PHE A 398 -18.28 -18.72 -21.73
C PHE A 398 -16.84 -19.17 -22.06
N ASP A 399 -15.99 -19.24 -21.02
CA ASP A 399 -14.70 -19.91 -21.15
C ASP A 399 -14.95 -21.42 -21.30
N GLU A 400 -14.56 -21.97 -22.45
CA GLU A 400 -14.39 -23.40 -22.62
C GLU A 400 -13.23 -23.87 -21.72
N ASN A 401 -13.58 -24.64 -20.69
CA ASN A 401 -12.77 -25.56 -19.89
C ASN A 401 -11.29 -25.18 -19.61
N PRO A 402 -10.95 -24.73 -18.39
CA PRO A 402 -9.59 -24.84 -17.89
C PRO A 402 -9.35 -26.27 -17.42
N THR A 403 -8.96 -27.17 -18.33
CA THR A 403 -8.34 -28.43 -17.90
C THR A 403 -6.96 -28.13 -17.31
N SER A 404 -6.87 -28.33 -15.99
CA SER A 404 -5.70 -28.84 -15.26
C SER A 404 -4.44 -27.97 -15.23
N GLU A 405 -4.33 -27.16 -14.17
CA GLU A 405 -3.17 -27.21 -13.24
C GLU A 405 -3.67 -26.75 -11.86
N ALA A 406 -4.54 -27.56 -11.27
CA ALA A 406 -4.92 -27.44 -9.87
C ALA A 406 -3.78 -28.01 -9.01
N ALA A 407 -2.83 -27.17 -8.63
CA ALA A 407 -2.10 -27.39 -7.39
C ALA A 407 -3.04 -26.97 -6.25
N GLU A 408 -3.93 -27.89 -5.86
CA GLU A 408 -4.74 -27.77 -4.65
C GLU A 408 -3.82 -27.58 -3.44
N ALA A 409 -3.87 -26.42 -2.80
CA ALA A 409 -3.48 -26.29 -1.41
C ALA A 409 -4.73 -26.55 -0.56
N PRO A 410 -4.77 -27.58 0.31
CA PRO A 410 -5.91 -27.78 1.17
C PRO A 410 -5.96 -26.67 2.21
N LEU A 411 -6.99 -25.83 2.14
CA LEU A 411 -7.46 -25.06 3.28
C LEU A 411 -8.17 -26.04 4.22
N LEU A 412 -7.66 -26.12 5.46
CA LEU A 412 -8.14 -26.81 6.67
C LEU A 412 -7.38 -28.08 7.11
N SER A 413 -6.77 -27.92 8.31
CA SER A 413 -6.38 -28.91 9.34
C SER A 413 -4.93 -28.87 9.84
N ASP A 414 -4.19 -27.77 9.67
CA ASP A 414 -2.77 -27.74 10.07
C ASP A 414 -2.39 -26.63 11.06
N SER A 415 -3.33 -26.18 11.90
CA SER A 415 -3.06 -25.16 12.94
C SER A 415 -1.95 -25.58 13.90
N GLY A 416 -1.85 -26.87 14.24
CA GLY A 416 -0.82 -27.41 15.13
C GLY A 416 0.60 -27.42 14.53
N ARG A 417 0.73 -27.79 13.25
CA ARG A 417 2.04 -27.83 12.58
C ARG A 417 2.50 -26.43 12.16
N ARG A 418 1.57 -25.53 11.80
CA ARG A 418 1.86 -24.10 11.57
C ARG A 418 2.36 -23.43 12.84
N ARG A 419 1.77 -23.72 14.00
CA ARG A 419 2.25 -23.23 15.31
C ARG A 419 3.67 -23.72 15.62
N ALA A 420 3.95 -25.00 15.38
CA ALA A 420 5.28 -25.57 15.63
C ALA A 420 6.37 -24.96 14.73
N VAL A 421 6.08 -24.74 13.43
CA VAL A 421 7.01 -24.09 12.50
C VAL A 421 7.24 -22.61 12.87
N TRP A 422 6.22 -21.95 13.41
CA TRP A 422 6.30 -20.55 13.83
C TRP A 422 7.10 -20.38 15.13
N GLU A 423 6.87 -21.23 16.14
CA GLU A 423 7.65 -21.25 17.38
C GLU A 423 9.12 -21.63 17.10
N GLU A 424 9.38 -22.55 16.15
CA GLU A 424 10.73 -22.89 15.71
C GLU A 424 11.44 -21.72 15.01
N TRP A 425 10.71 -20.91 14.23
CA TRP A 425 11.25 -19.70 13.59
C TRP A 425 11.57 -18.60 14.61
N ILE A 426 10.68 -18.36 15.57
CA ILE A 426 10.90 -17.39 16.66
C ILE A 426 12.12 -17.80 17.49
N ALA A 427 12.24 -19.08 17.85
CA ALA A 427 13.37 -19.61 18.62
C ALA A 427 14.72 -19.59 17.86
N ARG A 428 14.70 -19.46 16.53
CA ARG A 428 15.92 -19.32 15.72
C ARG A 428 16.48 -17.92 15.70
N ILE A 429 15.62 -16.91 15.77
CA ILE A 429 16.00 -15.49 15.63
C ILE A 429 16.12 -14.81 17.01
N PHE A 430 15.38 -15.31 18.00
CA PHE A 430 15.33 -14.71 19.33
C PHE A 430 15.53 -15.76 20.44
N GLU A 431 16.11 -15.32 21.56
CA GLU A 431 16.26 -16.09 22.80
C GLU A 431 15.54 -15.38 23.95
N LYS A 432 15.22 -16.08 25.04
CA LYS A 432 14.69 -15.41 26.23
C LYS A 432 15.84 -15.04 27.15
N ASP A 433 15.90 -13.78 27.57
CA ASP A 433 16.82 -13.33 28.60
C ASP A 433 16.39 -13.83 29.99
N GLU A 434 17.20 -13.55 31.01
CA GLU A 434 16.95 -13.98 32.39
C GLU A 434 15.66 -13.38 33.00
N SER A 435 15.11 -12.32 32.39
CA SER A 435 13.83 -11.72 32.78
C SER A 435 12.62 -12.34 32.08
N GLY A 436 12.85 -13.28 31.16
CA GLY A 436 11.83 -13.90 30.33
C GLY A 436 11.41 -13.06 29.12
N GLN A 437 12.07 -11.92 28.88
CA GLN A 437 11.89 -11.11 27.68
C GLN A 437 12.62 -11.76 26.50
N ILE A 438 11.96 -11.76 25.35
CA ILE A 438 12.51 -12.29 24.12
C ILE A 438 13.46 -11.22 23.56
N VAL A 439 14.73 -11.56 23.36
CA VAL A 439 15.79 -10.70 22.87
C VAL A 439 16.41 -11.30 21.59
N PRO A 440 16.88 -10.47 20.63
CA PRO A 440 17.53 -10.98 19.44
C PRO A 440 18.74 -11.82 19.81
N ARG A 441 18.82 -13.02 19.24
CA ARG A 441 19.95 -13.90 19.47
C ARG A 441 21.20 -13.26 18.85
N ARG A 442 22.23 -13.03 19.67
CA ARG A 442 23.47 -12.35 19.25
C ARG A 442 24.28 -13.11 18.21
#